data_AF-A7RUV8-F1
#
_entry.id   AF-A7RUV8-F1
#
_cell.length_a   1.000
_cell.length_b   1.000
_cell.length_c   1.000
_cell.angle_alpha   90.00
_cell.angle_beta   90.00
_cell.angle_gamma   90.00
#
_symmetry.space_group_name_H-M   'P 1'
#
loop_
_entity.id
_entity.type
_entity.pdbx_description
1 polymer ?
#
loop_
_entity_poly.entity_id
_entity_poly.type
_entity_poly.pdbx_seq_one_letter_code
_entity_poly.pdbx_strand_id
1 'polypeptide(L)'
;IDDEADDSEEERGTPTSQVRSRKPRSFLTGRGVTLAMLMEDGIMQPGEKLLSIDYLGQKFQADLLPDGKIKWPEANKVFNSPSAWAIYCKKLVNPSKKSGCGWASVKYKGRKLDQYKSTWFRKQRAQTSDGVKQMSPSTSLTSPTRATAAASVPTSAEKASSSVKLAPALGPRPVGRPRLNPLPRGPSRPVGRPRLNDPHTLVELVNFTTTGRMQPFSIDISTNCLLLMDYHCHLTTSEVTGYLAGRWDPQTHHMKILQAFPCRCRFQDKENAPKVEDELHQAIGKRGMHLVGWYHSHPSYQADPSVQDIKSQLRYQHALQQGLSGPQEPCLGLIISPYDTYKPTKESTFRAFWVQRTQEGTPDSLGIPMHMNFNVQQDQFLSQDLLNELRWTWSFYKGSPDIINFNNMWYSNQTFLDKVKVS
;
A
#
# COMPACT_ATOMS: atom_id res chain seq x y z
N ILE A 1 63.82 10.46 -13.20
CA ILE A 1 64.02 9.22 -12.42
C ILE A 1 62.66 8.86 -11.84
N ASP A 2 61.67 8.55 -12.69
CA ASP A 2 61.60 7.43 -13.68
C ASP A 2 61.40 6.11 -12.89
N ASP A 3 60.47 5.22 -13.25
CA ASP A 3 60.00 4.90 -14.61
C ASP A 3 58.48 4.92 -14.84
N GLU A 4 58.09 5.13 -16.10
CA GLU A 4 56.83 4.65 -16.68
C GLU A 4 56.98 3.21 -17.17
N ALA A 5 55.88 2.46 -17.23
CA ALA A 5 55.72 1.36 -18.19
C ALA A 5 54.22 1.14 -18.49
N ASP A 6 53.77 1.74 -19.59
CA ASP A 6 52.58 1.32 -20.33
C ASP A 6 52.88 -0.03 -21.01
N ASP A 7 51.88 -0.90 -21.11
CA ASP A 7 51.74 -1.72 -22.32
C ASP A 7 50.32 -2.24 -22.48
N SER A 8 49.82 -2.12 -23.70
CA SER A 8 48.48 -2.51 -24.13
C SER A 8 48.62 -3.40 -25.36
N GLU A 9 47.88 -4.51 -25.44
CA GLU A 9 47.53 -5.05 -26.76
C GLU A 9 46.24 -5.87 -26.77
N GLU A 10 45.48 -5.71 -27.85
CA GLU A 10 44.30 -6.49 -28.20
C GLU A 10 44.71 -7.67 -29.10
N GLU A 11 43.94 -8.76 -29.12
CA GLU A 11 43.38 -9.30 -30.38
C GLU A 11 42.37 -10.44 -30.15
N ARG A 12 41.15 -10.21 -30.63
CA ARG A 12 40.41 -11.05 -31.58
C ARG A 12 40.29 -12.58 -31.35
N GLY A 13 39.07 -13.01 -31.01
CA GLY A 13 38.63 -14.40 -31.17
C GLY A 13 37.11 -14.54 -31.33
N THR A 14 36.65 -15.06 -32.49
CA THR A 14 35.25 -15.41 -32.78
C THR A 14 35.19 -16.72 -33.60
N PRO A 15 34.04 -17.41 -33.71
CA PRO A 15 33.26 -17.91 -32.59
C PRO A 15 32.91 -19.41 -32.77
N THR A 16 33.21 -20.27 -31.79
CA THR A 16 32.74 -21.67 -31.81
C THR A 16 31.39 -21.85 -31.14
N SER A 17 30.46 -22.43 -31.90
CA SER A 17 29.07 -22.66 -31.54
C SER A 17 28.91 -23.73 -30.46
N GLN A 18 28.52 -23.32 -29.24
CA GLN A 18 27.96 -24.22 -28.23
C GLN A 18 26.57 -23.77 -27.83
N VAL A 19 25.60 -24.67 -27.98
CA VAL A 19 24.20 -24.48 -27.62
C VAL A 19 24.09 -24.41 -26.09
N ARG A 20 24.09 -23.20 -25.53
CA ARG A 20 23.81 -23.01 -24.10
C ARG A 20 22.36 -23.33 -23.80
N SER A 21 22.17 -24.41 -23.04
CA SER A 21 20.88 -24.79 -22.46
C SER A 21 20.26 -23.62 -21.69
N ARG A 22 18.97 -23.37 -21.94
CA ARG A 22 18.21 -22.30 -21.28
C ARG A 22 18.13 -22.58 -19.77
N LYS A 23 18.83 -21.78 -18.96
CA LYS A 23 18.61 -21.75 -17.50
C LYS A 23 17.17 -21.27 -17.21
N PRO A 24 16.51 -21.80 -16.16
CA PRO A 24 15.19 -21.31 -15.75
C PRO A 24 15.26 -19.82 -15.37
N ARG A 25 14.30 -19.03 -15.84
CA ARG A 25 14.21 -17.58 -15.56
C ARG A 25 14.05 -17.34 -14.05
N SER A 26 14.97 -16.59 -13.44
CA SER A 26 14.80 -16.07 -12.08
C SER A 26 13.79 -14.92 -12.10
N PHE A 27 12.55 -15.18 -11.71
CA PHE A 27 11.49 -14.18 -11.76
C PHE A 27 11.54 -13.21 -10.56
N LEU A 28 11.66 -11.92 -10.88
CA LEU A 28 11.15 -10.76 -10.11
C LEU A 28 11.65 -10.58 -8.67
N THR A 29 12.91 -10.18 -8.52
CA THR A 29 13.41 -9.51 -7.31
C THR A 29 13.18 -7.99 -7.37
N GLY A 30 12.16 -7.48 -6.68
CA GLY A 30 12.04 -6.10 -6.13
C GLY A 30 12.21 -4.85 -7.03
N ARG A 31 12.62 -4.96 -8.30
CA ARG A 31 12.94 -3.83 -9.17
C ARG A 31 11.79 -3.55 -10.12
N GLY A 32 11.29 -2.31 -10.09
CA GLY A 32 10.22 -1.87 -11.00
C GLY A 32 10.65 -1.92 -12.48
N VAL A 33 9.65 -2.04 -13.37
CA VAL A 33 9.83 -2.18 -14.83
C VAL A 33 10.84 -1.17 -15.40
N THR A 34 11.84 -1.67 -16.12
CA THR A 34 12.88 -0.87 -16.79
C THR A 34 12.68 -0.83 -18.30
N LEU A 35 13.40 0.06 -19.01
CA LEU A 35 13.39 0.08 -20.48
C LEU A 35 13.96 -1.22 -21.07
N ALA A 36 15.04 -1.75 -20.49
CA ALA A 36 15.65 -3.00 -20.90
C ALA A 36 14.66 -4.19 -20.83
N MET A 37 13.85 -4.29 -19.77
CA MET A 37 12.80 -5.33 -19.66
C MET A 37 11.75 -5.23 -20.77
N LEU A 38 11.36 -4.01 -21.16
CA LEU A 38 10.42 -3.79 -22.27
C LEU A 38 11.05 -4.11 -23.63
N MET A 39 12.37 -4.05 -23.76
CA MET A 39 13.10 -4.42 -24.97
C MET A 39 13.33 -5.94 -25.05
N GLU A 40 13.66 -6.60 -23.94
CA GLU A 40 13.84 -8.06 -23.86
C GLU A 40 12.54 -8.81 -24.24
N ASP A 41 11.39 -8.34 -23.77
CA ASP A 41 10.06 -8.89 -24.15
C ASP A 41 9.51 -8.29 -25.47
N GLY A 42 10.35 -7.64 -26.28
CA GLY A 42 10.03 -7.21 -27.65
C GLY A 42 8.97 -6.10 -27.77
N ILE A 43 8.66 -5.38 -26.70
CA ILE A 43 7.69 -4.26 -26.70
C ILE A 43 8.34 -2.96 -27.20
N MET A 44 9.64 -2.81 -27.00
CA MET A 44 10.43 -1.66 -27.44
C MET A 44 11.67 -2.13 -28.22
N GLN A 45 12.23 -1.24 -29.06
CA GLN A 45 13.42 -1.49 -29.86
C GLN A 45 14.38 -0.31 -29.70
N PRO A 46 15.70 -0.54 -29.74
CA PRO A 46 16.67 0.55 -29.73
C PRO A 46 16.61 1.35 -31.04
N GLY A 47 17.15 2.56 -31.02
CA GLY A 47 17.26 3.43 -32.19
C GLY A 47 17.25 4.92 -31.87
N GLU A 48 17.58 5.72 -32.88
CA GLU A 48 17.77 7.16 -32.77
C GLU A 48 16.46 7.94 -32.65
N LYS A 49 16.47 9.01 -31.85
CA LYS A 49 15.37 9.98 -31.65
C LYS A 49 14.01 9.34 -31.29
N LEU A 50 14.01 8.08 -30.84
CA LEU A 50 12.80 7.32 -30.51
C LEU A 50 12.12 7.79 -29.22
N LEU A 51 12.86 8.48 -28.34
CA LEU A 51 12.36 9.03 -27.10
C LEU A 51 12.15 10.54 -27.22
N SER A 52 11.05 11.06 -26.68
CA SER A 52 10.77 12.50 -26.65
C SER A 52 10.13 12.98 -25.34
N ILE A 53 10.37 14.24 -24.99
CA ILE A 53 9.67 14.97 -23.92
C ILE A 53 9.24 16.32 -24.46
N ASP A 54 7.97 16.67 -24.22
CA ASP A 54 7.45 18.01 -24.48
C ASP A 54 7.24 18.70 -23.10
N TYR A 55 7.85 19.88 -22.89
CA TYR A 55 7.77 20.63 -21.64
C TYR A 55 7.82 22.14 -21.89
N LEU A 56 6.79 22.86 -21.44
CA LEU A 56 6.64 24.32 -21.58
C LEU A 56 6.91 24.83 -23.02
N GLY A 57 6.37 24.11 -24.02
CA GLY A 57 6.53 24.44 -25.45
C GLY A 57 7.83 23.95 -26.08
N GLN A 58 8.84 23.56 -25.30
CA GLN A 58 10.08 22.96 -25.83
C GLN A 58 9.92 21.43 -25.98
N LYS A 59 10.52 20.90 -27.05
CA LYS A 59 10.55 19.47 -27.35
C LYS A 59 11.98 18.96 -27.38
N PHE A 60 12.24 17.93 -26.61
CA PHE A 60 13.53 17.26 -26.50
C PHE A 60 13.46 15.87 -27.12
N GLN A 61 14.52 15.42 -27.78
CA GLN A 61 14.63 14.08 -28.37
C GLN A 61 15.89 13.37 -27.90
N ALA A 62 15.82 12.06 -27.75
CA ALA A 62 16.93 11.21 -27.37
C ALA A 62 16.83 9.82 -28.00
N ASP A 63 17.99 9.16 -28.07
CA ASP A 63 18.14 7.82 -28.61
C ASP A 63 17.95 6.79 -27.50
N LEU A 64 17.39 5.64 -27.86
CA LEU A 64 17.29 4.47 -26.98
C LEU A 64 18.40 3.49 -27.35
N LEU A 65 19.35 3.30 -26.44
CA LEU A 65 20.47 2.38 -26.63
C LEU A 65 20.06 0.91 -26.40
N PRO A 66 20.75 -0.07 -27.02
CA PRO A 66 20.44 -1.51 -26.87
C PRO A 66 20.42 -2.04 -25.43
N ASP A 67 21.16 -1.40 -24.52
CA ASP A 67 21.22 -1.75 -23.10
C ASP A 67 20.10 -1.11 -22.25
N GLY A 68 19.16 -0.40 -22.88
CA GLY A 68 18.05 0.30 -22.23
C GLY A 68 18.41 1.67 -21.63
N LYS A 69 19.64 2.18 -21.84
CA LYS A 69 20.00 3.56 -21.49
C LYS A 69 19.50 4.55 -22.54
N ILE A 70 19.46 5.83 -22.15
CA ILE A 70 18.98 6.94 -23.00
C ILE A 70 20.18 7.83 -23.33
N LYS A 71 20.50 8.02 -24.62
CA LYS A 71 21.55 8.95 -25.06
C LYS A 71 20.92 10.23 -25.57
N TRP A 72 21.33 11.38 -25.02
CA TRP A 72 21.00 12.69 -25.56
C TRP A 72 22.12 13.15 -26.51
N PRO A 73 21.87 13.29 -27.83
CA PRO A 73 22.90 13.69 -28.79
C PRO A 73 23.52 15.08 -28.53
N GLU A 74 22.66 16.10 -28.41
CA GLU A 74 23.02 17.53 -28.29
C GLU A 74 23.95 17.86 -27.11
N ALA A 75 23.97 17.02 -26.05
CA ALA A 75 24.84 17.17 -24.89
C ALA A 75 25.81 15.98 -24.69
N ASN A 76 25.89 15.07 -25.67
CA ASN A 76 26.60 13.79 -25.65
C ASN A 76 26.49 13.02 -24.32
N LYS A 77 25.29 13.02 -23.69
CA LYS A 77 25.10 12.55 -22.32
C LYS A 77 24.20 11.33 -22.25
N VAL A 78 24.62 10.32 -21.47
CA VAL A 78 23.88 9.07 -21.29
C VAL A 78 23.21 9.03 -19.92
N PHE A 79 21.97 8.53 -19.87
CA PHE A 79 21.14 8.44 -18.68
C PHE A 79 20.67 7.00 -18.43
N ASN A 80 20.82 6.54 -17.19
CA ASN A 80 20.44 5.18 -16.78
C ASN A 80 18.93 5.01 -16.49
N SER A 81 18.11 6.06 -16.62
CA SER A 81 16.65 5.95 -16.48
C SER A 81 15.87 7.07 -17.17
N PRO A 82 14.59 6.83 -17.55
CA PRO A 82 13.67 7.87 -18.03
C PRO A 82 13.51 9.05 -17.06
N SER A 83 13.60 8.81 -15.75
CA SER A 83 13.46 9.86 -14.73
C SER A 83 14.69 10.76 -14.66
N ALA A 84 15.90 10.19 -14.75
CA ALA A 84 17.14 10.97 -14.80
C ALA A 84 17.18 11.88 -16.04
N TRP A 85 16.81 11.33 -17.21
CA TRP A 85 16.70 12.12 -18.44
C TRP A 85 15.64 13.22 -18.31
N ALA A 86 14.42 12.90 -17.86
CA ALA A 86 13.33 13.86 -17.73
C ALA A 86 13.58 14.99 -16.72
N ILE A 87 14.35 14.73 -15.65
CA ILE A 87 14.79 15.79 -14.73
C ILE A 87 15.79 16.71 -15.43
N TYR A 88 16.73 16.15 -16.20
CA TYR A 88 17.72 16.93 -16.93
C TYR A 88 17.07 17.87 -17.96
N CYS A 89 16.16 17.39 -18.82
CA CYS A 89 15.45 18.25 -19.78
C CYS A 89 14.72 19.41 -19.08
N LYS A 90 14.03 19.11 -17.97
CA LYS A 90 13.20 20.09 -17.26
C LYS A 90 14.03 21.15 -16.52
N LYS A 91 15.24 20.80 -16.08
CA LYS A 91 16.18 21.76 -15.48
C LYS A 91 16.75 22.76 -16.48
N LEU A 92 16.90 22.39 -17.76
CA LEU A 92 17.33 23.32 -18.82
C LEU A 92 16.28 24.42 -19.06
N VAL A 93 14.99 24.10 -18.93
CA VAL A 93 13.89 25.08 -19.10
C VAL A 93 13.55 25.83 -17.80
N ASN A 94 13.68 25.15 -16.65
CA ASN A 94 13.41 25.73 -15.35
C ASN A 94 14.43 25.22 -14.30
N PRO A 95 15.51 25.98 -14.04
CA PRO A 95 16.57 25.59 -13.11
C PRO A 95 16.10 25.29 -11.68
N SER A 96 14.98 25.88 -11.24
CA SER A 96 14.40 25.61 -9.90
C SER A 96 13.79 24.20 -9.76
N LYS A 97 13.62 23.46 -10.87
CA LYS A 97 12.89 22.18 -10.86
C LYS A 97 13.72 21.03 -10.29
N LYS A 98 13.47 20.69 -9.02
CA LYS A 98 14.20 19.62 -8.31
C LYS A 98 13.74 18.17 -8.68
N SER A 99 12.53 17.99 -9.18
CA SER A 99 11.92 16.64 -9.38
C SER A 99 11.10 16.52 -10.68
N GLY A 100 11.06 15.32 -11.27
CA GLY A 100 10.29 15.04 -12.50
C GLY A 100 9.97 13.55 -12.70
N CYS A 101 8.72 13.24 -13.02
CA CYS A 101 8.29 11.86 -13.31
C CYS A 101 8.68 11.44 -14.74
N GLY A 102 9.66 10.55 -14.87
CA GLY A 102 10.17 10.07 -16.16
C GLY A 102 9.10 9.36 -16.99
N TRP A 103 8.53 8.28 -16.46
CA TRP A 103 7.60 7.39 -17.18
C TRP A 103 6.32 8.06 -17.72
N ALA A 104 5.83 9.10 -17.04
CA ALA A 104 4.66 9.87 -17.48
C ALA A 104 4.98 11.04 -18.41
N SER A 105 6.25 11.47 -18.47
CA SER A 105 6.72 12.59 -19.32
C SER A 105 7.37 12.13 -20.61
N VAL A 106 8.13 11.03 -20.55
CA VAL A 106 8.82 10.44 -21.70
C VAL A 106 7.83 9.69 -22.57
N LYS A 107 7.87 9.99 -23.86
CA LYS A 107 7.20 9.26 -24.92
C LYS A 107 8.22 8.41 -25.67
N TYR A 108 7.85 7.19 -26.05
CA TYR A 108 8.55 6.38 -27.05
C TYR A 108 7.67 6.30 -28.30
N LYS A 109 8.22 6.61 -29.48
CA LYS A 109 7.48 6.69 -30.76
C LYS A 109 6.14 7.44 -30.63
N GLY A 110 6.14 8.57 -29.90
CA GLY A 110 4.99 9.44 -29.67
C GLY A 110 4.02 9.03 -28.55
N ARG A 111 4.10 7.80 -28.02
CA ARG A 111 3.22 7.30 -26.94
C ARG A 111 3.95 7.29 -25.59
N LYS A 112 3.30 7.64 -24.48
CA LYS A 112 3.93 7.70 -23.14
C LYS A 112 4.45 6.32 -22.71
N LEU A 113 5.64 6.25 -22.10
CA LEU A 113 6.22 4.97 -21.64
C LEU A 113 5.30 4.19 -20.69
N ASP A 114 4.52 4.90 -19.88
CA ASP A 114 3.53 4.30 -18.96
C ASP A 114 2.46 3.44 -19.67
N GLN A 115 2.13 3.75 -20.93
CA GLN A 115 1.23 2.92 -21.76
C GLN A 115 1.88 1.60 -22.17
N TYR A 116 3.17 1.61 -22.52
CA TYR A 116 3.93 0.40 -22.84
C TYR A 116 4.10 -0.50 -21.60
N LYS A 117 4.38 0.10 -20.44
CA LYS A 117 4.40 -0.57 -19.13
C LYS A 117 3.05 -1.23 -18.80
N SER A 118 1.94 -0.52 -19.02
CA SER A 118 0.58 -1.06 -18.83
C SER A 118 0.25 -2.21 -19.78
N THR A 119 0.73 -2.14 -21.03
CA THR A 119 0.54 -3.20 -22.03
C THR A 119 1.35 -4.45 -21.70
N TRP A 120 2.58 -4.28 -21.20
CA TRP A 120 3.44 -5.36 -20.71
C TRP A 120 2.76 -6.16 -19.58
N PHE A 121 2.28 -5.49 -18.53
CA PHE A 121 1.55 -6.15 -17.44
C PHE A 121 0.30 -6.91 -17.90
N ARG A 122 -0.41 -6.41 -18.93
CA ARG A 122 -1.57 -7.09 -19.49
C ARG A 122 -1.19 -8.37 -20.24
N LYS A 123 -0.10 -8.34 -21.03
CA LYS A 123 0.42 -9.54 -21.72
C LYS A 123 0.89 -10.61 -20.73
N GLN A 124 1.64 -10.22 -19.70
CA GLN A 124 2.11 -11.13 -18.64
C GLN A 124 0.93 -11.81 -17.88
N ARG A 125 -0.20 -11.11 -17.70
CA ARG A 125 -1.42 -11.68 -17.08
C ARG A 125 -2.24 -12.61 -18.00
N ALA A 126 -2.21 -12.38 -19.31
CA ALA A 126 -2.97 -13.21 -20.26
C ALA A 126 -2.30 -14.59 -20.47
N GLN A 127 -0.97 -14.65 -20.38
CA GLN A 127 -0.21 -15.91 -20.52
C GLN A 127 -0.41 -16.87 -19.33
N THR A 128 -1.05 -16.43 -18.25
CA THR A 128 -1.30 -17.25 -17.04
C THR A 128 -2.72 -17.82 -16.93
N SER A 129 -3.63 -17.56 -17.88
CA SER A 129 -5.07 -17.86 -17.73
C SER A 129 -5.66 -18.99 -18.58
N ASP A 130 -4.90 -19.66 -19.46
CA ASP A 130 -5.43 -20.70 -20.38
C ASP A 130 -5.50 -22.12 -19.76
N GLY A 131 -5.41 -22.24 -18.43
CA GLY A 131 -5.52 -23.52 -17.72
C GLY A 131 -6.69 -23.58 -16.74
N VAL A 132 -7.38 -24.73 -16.71
CA VAL A 132 -8.46 -25.14 -15.79
C VAL A 132 -9.88 -24.65 -16.14
N LYS A 133 -10.75 -25.61 -16.48
CA LYS A 133 -12.20 -25.49 -16.66
C LYS A 133 -12.89 -26.70 -16.02
N GLN A 134 -14.11 -26.51 -15.49
CA GLN A 134 -14.93 -27.50 -14.75
C GLN A 134 -14.37 -27.86 -13.35
N MET A 135 -15.17 -28.15 -12.31
CA MET A 135 -16.49 -28.83 -12.30
C MET A 135 -17.37 -28.37 -11.10
N SER A 136 -18.68 -28.65 -11.12
CA SER A 136 -19.68 -28.26 -10.09
C SER A 136 -20.50 -29.45 -9.57
N PRO A 137 -20.90 -29.47 -8.29
CA PRO A 137 -22.32 -29.68 -7.89
C PRO A 137 -22.68 -28.91 -6.57
N SER A 138 -23.86 -28.91 -5.94
CA SER A 138 -25.31 -28.89 -6.26
C SER A 138 -26.06 -29.07 -4.91
N THR A 139 -27.23 -28.42 -4.70
CA THR A 139 -28.25 -28.70 -3.64
C THR A 139 -27.85 -28.56 -2.14
N SER A 140 -28.73 -28.28 -1.15
CA SER A 140 -30.19 -28.00 -1.08
C SER A 140 -30.53 -27.10 0.16
N LEU A 141 -31.78 -26.63 0.28
CA LEU A 141 -32.24 -25.66 1.30
C LEU A 141 -32.74 -26.32 2.62
N THR A 142 -32.75 -25.55 3.72
CA THR A 142 -33.95 -25.32 4.58
C THR A 142 -33.71 -24.25 5.67
N SER A 143 -34.78 -23.64 6.19
CA SER A 143 -34.76 -22.59 7.24
C SER A 143 -36.12 -22.49 7.96
N PRO A 144 -36.16 -22.08 9.24
CA PRO A 144 -37.17 -21.10 9.71
C PRO A 144 -36.54 -19.95 10.57
N THR A 145 -36.89 -18.65 10.42
CA THR A 145 -38.00 -17.88 11.07
C THR A 145 -38.07 -18.00 12.61
N ARG A 146 -38.31 -17.01 13.49
CA ARG A 146 -38.38 -15.51 13.57
C ARG A 146 -39.13 -15.19 14.89
N ALA A 147 -38.65 -14.28 15.76
CA ALA A 147 -39.42 -13.42 16.70
C ALA A 147 -38.41 -12.71 17.66
N THR A 148 -38.24 -11.39 17.76
CA THR A 148 -39.11 -10.26 18.20
C THR A 148 -39.46 -10.20 19.71
N ALA A 149 -38.87 -9.24 20.44
CA ALA A 149 -39.52 -8.41 21.47
C ALA A 149 -38.60 -7.22 21.86
N ALA A 150 -39.16 -6.13 22.40
CA ALA A 150 -38.45 -4.91 22.83
C ALA A 150 -39.02 -4.37 24.16
N ALA A 151 -38.23 -3.59 24.93
CA ALA A 151 -38.68 -2.80 26.10
C ALA A 151 -37.66 -1.71 26.53
N SER A 152 -38.08 -0.75 27.39
CA SER A 152 -37.41 0.55 27.70
C SER A 152 -37.87 1.12 29.09
N VAL A 153 -37.46 2.26 29.68
CA VAL A 153 -36.78 3.48 29.15
C VAL A 153 -35.60 4.06 30.00
N PRO A 154 -35.74 4.65 31.21
CA PRO A 154 -34.94 5.85 31.57
C PRO A 154 -33.97 5.65 32.78
N THR A 155 -33.13 6.60 33.29
CA THR A 155 -33.29 8.07 33.50
C THR A 155 -31.96 8.78 33.89
N SER A 156 -31.84 10.12 33.66
CA SER A 156 -31.03 11.19 34.37
C SER A 156 -29.49 11.02 34.63
N ALA A 157 -28.58 11.87 34.11
CA ALA A 157 -28.09 13.22 34.58
C ALA A 157 -27.10 13.17 35.79
N GLU A 158 -26.00 13.95 35.94
CA GLU A 158 -25.50 15.21 35.33
C GLU A 158 -23.94 15.39 35.50
N LYS A 159 -23.29 16.32 34.75
CA LYS A 159 -21.97 17.05 34.90
C LYS A 159 -20.76 16.49 35.72
N ALA A 160 -19.48 16.86 35.51
CA ALA A 160 -18.64 17.33 34.38
C ALA A 160 -17.18 17.56 34.88
N SER A 161 -16.15 17.15 34.13
CA SER A 161 -14.78 17.75 34.23
C SER A 161 -14.00 17.59 32.92
N SER A 162 -13.17 18.58 32.58
CA SER A 162 -12.64 18.77 31.23
C SER A 162 -11.24 18.21 31.02
N SER A 163 -11.17 17.08 30.31
CA SER A 163 -10.00 16.60 29.58
C SER A 163 -10.50 16.11 28.22
N VAL A 164 -9.75 16.35 27.14
CA VAL A 164 -10.19 15.97 25.77
C VAL A 164 -10.08 14.45 25.62
N LYS A 165 -11.12 13.75 26.08
CA LYS A 165 -11.29 12.32 25.84
C LYS A 165 -11.64 12.12 24.37
N LEU A 166 -10.86 11.32 23.65
CA LEU A 166 -11.30 10.81 22.37
C LEU A 166 -12.60 10.02 22.60
N ALA A 167 -13.67 10.37 21.90
CA ALA A 167 -14.88 9.57 21.90
C ALA A 167 -14.55 8.19 21.30
N PRO A 168 -15.07 7.08 21.85
CA PRO A 168 -14.48 5.74 21.72
C PRO A 168 -14.22 5.34 20.27
N ALA A 169 -12.97 4.98 20.00
CA ALA A 169 -12.49 4.50 18.70
C ALA A 169 -12.84 3.02 18.52
N LEU A 170 -14.15 2.72 18.42
CA LEU A 170 -14.56 1.44 17.84
C LEU A 170 -14.04 1.40 16.40
N GLY A 171 -13.06 0.53 16.16
CA GLY A 171 -12.55 0.24 14.82
C GLY A 171 -13.63 -0.30 13.88
N PRO A 172 -13.24 -0.67 12.64
CA PRO A 172 -14.13 -1.30 11.68
C PRO A 172 -14.93 -2.44 12.31
N ARG A 173 -16.22 -2.57 11.98
CA ARG A 173 -17.09 -3.61 12.56
C ARG A 173 -16.98 -4.89 11.72
N PRO A 174 -16.38 -6.00 12.18
CA PRO A 174 -16.33 -7.22 11.40
C PRO A 174 -17.63 -8.03 11.60
N VAL A 175 -18.45 -8.20 10.56
CA VAL A 175 -19.45 -9.30 10.54
C VAL A 175 -19.69 -9.85 9.14
N GLY A 176 -19.38 -11.14 8.96
CA GLY A 176 -20.00 -12.01 7.95
C GLY A 176 -19.33 -12.04 6.57
N ARG A 177 -19.08 -13.25 6.07
CA ARG A 177 -18.82 -13.51 4.64
C ARG A 177 -19.86 -12.79 3.77
N PRO A 178 -19.47 -12.15 2.65
CA PRO A 178 -20.42 -11.70 1.64
C PRO A 178 -21.30 -12.87 1.19
N ARG A 179 -22.59 -12.83 1.53
CA ARG A 179 -23.54 -13.88 1.19
C ARG A 179 -23.95 -13.69 -0.26
N LEU A 180 -23.32 -14.44 -1.17
CA LEU A 180 -23.67 -14.48 -2.59
C LEU A 180 -25.07 -15.08 -2.79
N ASN A 181 -26.11 -14.24 -2.67
CA ASN A 181 -27.45 -14.59 -3.11
C ASN A 181 -27.54 -14.41 -4.64
N PRO A 182 -27.90 -15.45 -5.42
CA PRO A 182 -28.23 -15.28 -6.83
C PRO A 182 -29.56 -14.52 -6.95
N LEU A 183 -29.52 -13.31 -7.50
CA LEU A 183 -30.74 -12.58 -7.87
C LEU A 183 -31.34 -13.16 -9.17
N PRO A 184 -32.66 -13.35 -9.27
CA PRO A 184 -33.29 -13.77 -10.52
C PRO A 184 -33.10 -12.72 -11.63
N ARG A 185 -32.97 -13.18 -12.88
CA ARG A 185 -32.84 -12.29 -14.05
C ARG A 185 -34.16 -11.55 -14.30
N GLY A 186 -34.17 -10.24 -14.00
CA GLY A 186 -35.16 -9.27 -14.48
C GLY A 186 -34.50 -8.24 -15.41
N PRO A 187 -35.26 -7.51 -16.25
CA PRO A 187 -34.71 -6.72 -17.35
C PRO A 187 -33.89 -5.51 -16.89
N SER A 188 -32.92 -5.14 -17.73
CA SER A 188 -31.85 -4.17 -17.46
C SER A 188 -32.33 -2.74 -17.20
N ARG A 189 -31.96 -2.18 -16.04
CA ARG A 189 -31.88 -0.73 -15.79
C ARG A 189 -30.45 -0.23 -16.01
N PRO A 190 -30.25 1.07 -16.32
CA PRO A 190 -28.94 1.62 -16.67
C PRO A 190 -27.93 1.52 -15.52
N VAL A 191 -26.64 1.45 -15.89
CA VAL A 191 -25.49 1.25 -15.01
C VAL A 191 -25.40 2.38 -13.96
N GLY A 192 -25.94 2.11 -12.77
CA GLY A 192 -25.96 3.06 -11.66
C GLY A 192 -24.65 3.11 -10.88
N ARG A 193 -24.39 4.26 -10.22
CA ARG A 193 -23.27 4.44 -9.28
C ARG A 193 -23.19 3.29 -8.25
N PRO A 194 -21.98 2.90 -7.80
CA PRO A 194 -21.83 2.02 -6.65
C PRO A 194 -22.65 2.53 -5.45
N ARG A 195 -23.32 1.63 -4.74
CA ARG A 195 -24.13 1.98 -3.56
C ARG A 195 -23.20 2.25 -2.36
N LEU A 196 -22.72 3.49 -2.22
CA LEU A 196 -21.92 3.98 -1.08
C LEU A 196 -22.65 3.95 0.28
N ASN A 197 -23.82 3.30 0.37
CA ASN A 197 -24.61 3.14 1.58
C ASN A 197 -24.14 1.95 2.42
N ASP A 198 -23.48 0.95 1.83
CA ASP A 198 -22.94 -0.20 2.56
C ASP A 198 -21.55 0.16 3.14
N PRO A 199 -21.38 0.17 4.49
CA PRO A 199 -20.11 0.49 5.13
C PRO A 199 -18.95 -0.42 4.71
N HIS A 200 -19.21 -1.64 4.25
CA HIS A 200 -18.18 -2.62 3.89
C HIS A 200 -17.81 -2.59 2.40
N THR A 201 -18.39 -1.68 1.59
CA THR A 201 -17.97 -1.50 0.19
C THR A 201 -16.54 -0.98 0.14
N LEU A 202 -15.65 -1.74 -0.50
CA LEU A 202 -14.25 -1.33 -0.72
C LEU A 202 -14.16 -0.27 -1.83
N VAL A 203 -13.27 0.69 -1.64
CA VAL A 203 -13.05 1.85 -2.51
C VAL A 203 -11.59 1.89 -2.92
N GLU A 204 -11.32 1.88 -4.23
CA GLU A 204 -9.97 1.92 -4.77
C GLU A 204 -9.24 3.22 -4.39
N LEU A 205 -7.99 3.09 -3.93
CA LEU A 205 -7.15 4.24 -3.59
C LEU A 205 -6.74 5.07 -4.82
N VAL A 206 -6.93 6.38 -4.74
CA VAL A 206 -6.57 7.32 -5.81
C VAL A 206 -5.14 7.82 -5.63
N ASN A 207 -4.30 7.67 -6.65
CA ASN A 207 -2.95 8.25 -6.64
C ASN A 207 -3.01 9.77 -6.87
N PHE A 208 -2.30 10.56 -6.06
CA PHE A 208 -2.20 12.03 -6.20
C PHE A 208 -1.78 12.47 -7.62
N THR A 209 -0.87 11.71 -8.25
CA THR A 209 -0.41 11.98 -9.61
C THR A 209 -1.52 11.89 -10.66
N THR A 210 -2.54 11.04 -10.44
CA THR A 210 -3.71 10.91 -11.31
C THR A 210 -4.62 12.13 -11.22
N THR A 211 -4.67 12.81 -10.07
CA THR A 211 -5.43 14.07 -9.88
C THR A 211 -4.60 15.33 -10.16
N GLY A 212 -3.38 15.17 -10.68
CA GLY A 212 -2.45 16.29 -10.95
C GLY A 212 -1.86 16.93 -9.68
N ARG A 213 -1.99 16.29 -8.52
CA ARG A 213 -1.55 16.77 -7.22
C ARG A 213 -0.27 16.07 -6.75
N MET A 214 0.35 16.64 -5.73
CA MET A 214 1.40 15.97 -4.95
C MET A 214 0.80 15.43 -3.64
N GLN A 215 1.44 14.41 -3.08
CA GLN A 215 1.15 13.93 -1.73
C GLN A 215 1.42 15.05 -0.71
N PRO A 216 0.54 15.29 0.28
CA PRO A 216 0.62 16.46 1.16
C PRO A 216 1.78 16.42 2.17
N PHE A 217 2.31 15.24 2.48
CA PHE A 217 3.45 15.04 3.37
C PHE A 217 4.20 13.76 3.01
N SER A 218 5.48 13.69 3.39
CA SER A 218 6.32 12.50 3.24
C SER A 218 6.27 11.62 4.49
N ILE A 219 6.50 10.31 4.33
CA ILE A 219 6.38 9.32 5.39
C ILE A 219 7.59 8.38 5.34
N ASP A 220 8.26 8.18 6.45
CA ASP A 220 9.19 7.07 6.67
C ASP A 220 8.62 6.16 7.78
N ILE A 221 8.69 4.84 7.60
CA ILE A 221 8.24 3.84 8.59
C ILE A 221 9.41 2.94 8.96
N SER A 222 9.67 2.75 10.26
CA SER A 222 10.73 1.86 10.74
C SER A 222 10.44 0.38 10.40
N THR A 223 11.47 -0.40 10.08
CA THR A 223 11.34 -1.86 9.91
C THR A 223 10.82 -2.57 11.14
N ASN A 224 11.18 -2.10 12.34
CA ASN A 224 10.67 -2.59 13.62
C ASN A 224 9.15 -2.36 13.76
N CYS A 225 8.64 -1.22 13.27
CA CYS A 225 7.20 -0.93 13.24
C CYS A 225 6.47 -1.81 12.21
N LEU A 226 7.03 -1.97 11.00
CA LEU A 226 6.47 -2.83 9.96
C LEU A 226 6.38 -4.29 10.42
N LEU A 227 7.45 -4.83 11.02
CA LEU A 227 7.50 -6.18 11.55
C LEU A 227 6.44 -6.43 12.63
N LEU A 228 6.21 -5.49 13.55
CA LEU A 228 5.18 -5.64 14.59
C LEU A 228 3.75 -5.59 14.02
N MET A 229 3.49 -4.71 13.04
CA MET A 229 2.20 -4.69 12.33
C MET A 229 1.98 -6.00 11.59
N ASP A 230 2.96 -6.46 10.82
CA ASP A 230 2.84 -7.68 10.02
C ASP A 230 2.63 -8.92 10.89
N TYR A 231 3.44 -9.05 11.94
CA TYR A 231 3.32 -10.10 12.94
C TYR A 231 1.91 -10.13 13.55
N HIS A 232 1.40 -8.98 13.99
CA HIS A 232 0.06 -8.88 14.57
C HIS A 232 -1.03 -9.36 13.60
N CYS A 233 -0.96 -8.95 12.33
CA CYS A 233 -1.92 -9.34 11.30
C CYS A 233 -1.84 -10.84 10.92
N HIS A 234 -0.69 -11.50 11.12
CA HIS A 234 -0.51 -12.93 10.87
C HIS A 234 -1.01 -13.84 12.00
N LEU A 235 -1.37 -13.32 13.19
CA LEU A 235 -1.75 -14.19 14.33
C LEU A 235 -3.18 -14.72 14.29
N THR A 236 -4.10 -14.09 13.55
CA THR A 236 -5.53 -14.41 13.63
C THR A 236 -6.24 -14.32 12.27
N THR A 237 -7.35 -15.05 12.15
CA THR A 237 -8.30 -14.95 11.04
C THR A 237 -9.26 -13.75 11.16
N SER A 238 -9.35 -13.15 12.34
CA SER A 238 -10.15 -11.94 12.62
C SER A 238 -9.40 -10.66 12.22
N GLU A 239 -10.15 -9.57 12.01
CA GLU A 239 -9.53 -8.25 11.83
C GLU A 239 -8.92 -7.75 13.14
N VAL A 240 -7.68 -7.26 13.07
CA VAL A 240 -6.96 -6.62 14.18
C VAL A 240 -6.78 -5.13 13.94
N THR A 241 -6.61 -4.35 15.01
CA THR A 241 -6.34 -2.90 14.94
C THR A 241 -5.13 -2.51 15.81
N GLY A 242 -4.58 -1.33 15.56
CA GLY A 242 -3.56 -0.75 16.43
C GLY A 242 -3.27 0.71 16.10
N TYR A 243 -2.53 1.37 16.98
CA TYR A 243 -2.11 2.76 16.81
C TYR A 243 -0.68 2.85 16.25
N LEU A 244 -0.37 3.96 15.59
CA LEU A 244 0.94 4.28 15.04
C LEU A 244 1.47 5.54 15.72
N ALA A 245 2.67 5.45 16.29
CA ALA A 245 3.30 6.56 16.99
C ALA A 245 4.70 6.88 16.44
N GLY A 246 5.09 8.13 16.60
CA GLY A 246 6.38 8.62 16.13
C GLY A 246 6.53 10.12 16.26
N ARG A 247 6.97 10.77 15.17
CA ARG A 247 7.28 12.20 15.12
C ARG A 247 6.75 12.85 13.86
N TRP A 248 6.28 14.08 13.99
CA TRP A 248 5.90 14.96 12.89
C TRP A 248 6.88 16.15 12.85
N ASP A 249 7.42 16.44 11.67
CA ASP A 249 8.15 17.67 11.40
C ASP A 249 7.26 18.59 10.53
N PRO A 250 6.72 19.68 11.10
CA PRO A 250 5.87 20.62 10.38
C PRO A 250 6.65 21.53 9.42
N GLN A 251 7.98 21.67 9.54
CA GLN A 251 8.79 22.49 8.64
C GLN A 251 9.07 21.77 7.32
N THR A 252 9.35 20.47 7.39
CA THR A 252 9.63 19.64 6.20
C THR A 252 8.40 18.87 5.68
N HIS A 253 7.27 18.96 6.39
CA HIS A 253 6.08 18.13 6.16
C HIS A 253 6.43 16.64 6.08
N HIS A 254 7.09 16.15 7.12
CA HIS A 254 7.64 14.80 7.17
C HIS A 254 7.21 14.05 8.44
N MET A 255 6.58 12.90 8.25
CA MET A 255 6.18 11.98 9.32
C MET A 255 7.17 10.83 9.43
N LYS A 256 7.67 10.56 10.63
CA LYS A 256 8.42 9.35 10.95
C LYS A 256 7.59 8.48 11.87
N ILE A 257 7.19 7.31 11.40
CA ILE A 257 6.47 6.30 12.18
C ILE A 257 7.51 5.34 12.76
N LEU A 258 7.63 5.36 14.08
CA LEU A 258 8.72 4.69 14.79
C LEU A 258 8.28 3.37 15.43
N GLN A 259 7.03 3.29 15.87
CA GLN A 259 6.51 2.12 16.59
C GLN A 259 5.01 1.94 16.38
N ALA A 260 4.59 0.68 16.26
CA ALA A 260 3.19 0.26 16.27
C ALA A 260 2.76 -0.17 17.68
N PHE A 261 1.48 0.02 17.98
CA PHE A 261 0.87 -0.25 19.27
C PHE A 261 -0.37 -1.14 19.05
N PRO A 262 -0.21 -2.48 19.07
CA PRO A 262 -1.30 -3.43 18.89
C PRO A 262 -2.44 -3.25 19.91
N CYS A 263 -3.68 -3.07 19.45
CA CYS A 263 -4.84 -3.02 20.33
C CYS A 263 -5.20 -4.44 20.78
N ARG A 264 -4.70 -4.84 21.96
CA ARG A 264 -4.98 -6.15 22.60
C ARG A 264 -6.36 -6.19 23.26
N CYS A 265 -7.40 -5.92 22.46
CA CYS A 265 -8.81 -5.98 22.86
C CYS A 265 -9.64 -6.67 21.76
N ARG A 266 -10.67 -7.43 22.12
CA ARG A 266 -11.58 -8.04 21.13
C ARG A 266 -12.71 -7.06 20.81
N PHE A 267 -13.21 -7.07 19.58
CA PHE A 267 -14.27 -6.15 19.13
C PHE A 267 -15.55 -6.14 20.02
N GLN A 268 -15.87 -7.26 20.66
CA GLN A 268 -17.02 -7.39 21.55
C GLN A 268 -16.76 -6.86 22.97
N ASP A 269 -15.49 -6.67 23.35
CA ASP A 269 -15.03 -6.29 24.69
C ASP A 269 -15.06 -4.76 24.88
N LYS A 270 -16.28 -4.21 24.95
CA LYS A 270 -16.52 -2.77 25.08
C LYS A 270 -16.13 -2.19 26.45
N GLU A 271 -16.00 -3.02 27.48
CA GLU A 271 -15.64 -2.58 28.83
C GLU A 271 -14.13 -2.42 28.99
N ASN A 272 -13.34 -3.27 28.33
CA ASN A 272 -11.89 -3.20 28.37
C ASN A 272 -11.31 -2.27 27.30
N ALA A 273 -11.97 -2.11 26.13
CA ALA A 273 -11.46 -1.29 25.05
C ALA A 273 -11.05 0.15 25.46
N PRO A 274 -11.80 0.90 26.29
CA PRO A 274 -11.37 2.21 26.77
C PRO A 274 -10.12 2.16 27.67
N LYS A 275 -9.97 1.11 28.49
CA LYS A 275 -8.80 0.92 29.36
C LYS A 275 -7.54 0.65 28.53
N VAL A 276 -7.67 -0.20 27.51
CA VAL A 276 -6.60 -0.47 26.54
C VAL A 276 -6.24 0.80 25.76
N GLU A 277 -7.21 1.62 25.36
CA GLU A 277 -6.97 2.91 24.70
C GLU A 277 -6.19 3.89 25.61
N ASP A 278 -6.60 4.03 26.88
CA ASP A 278 -5.91 4.85 27.89
C ASP A 278 -4.49 4.34 28.21
N GLU A 279 -4.29 3.02 28.31
CA GLU A 279 -2.97 2.40 28.51
C GLU A 279 -2.02 2.66 27.33
N LEU A 280 -2.51 2.49 26.10
CA LEU A 280 -1.71 2.76 24.90
C LEU A 280 -1.40 4.26 24.76
N HIS A 281 -2.33 5.16 25.08
CA HIS A 281 -2.09 6.60 25.11
C HIS A 281 -0.98 6.96 26.12
N GLN A 282 -1.05 6.42 27.34
CA GLN A 282 0.01 6.59 28.34
C GLN A 282 1.36 6.01 27.89
N ALA A 283 1.36 4.86 27.22
CA ALA A 283 2.58 4.22 26.72
C ALA A 283 3.24 5.02 25.58
N ILE A 284 2.44 5.66 24.71
CA ILE A 284 2.92 6.59 23.68
C ILE A 284 3.56 7.82 24.34
N GLY A 285 2.85 8.45 25.29
CA GLY A 285 3.32 9.64 26.01
C GLY A 285 4.60 9.40 26.83
N LYS A 286 4.67 8.27 27.57
CA LYS A 286 5.88 7.87 28.34
C LYS A 286 7.12 7.66 27.47
N ARG A 287 6.95 7.35 26.18
CA ARG A 287 8.03 7.19 25.19
C ARG A 287 8.36 8.50 24.44
N GLY A 288 7.70 9.62 24.76
CA GLY A 288 7.92 10.91 24.10
C GLY A 288 7.56 10.92 22.62
N MET A 289 6.61 10.08 22.21
CA MET A 289 6.11 10.00 20.84
C MET A 289 4.73 10.64 20.72
N HIS A 290 4.37 11.03 19.50
CA HIS A 290 3.05 11.54 19.16
C HIS A 290 2.25 10.44 18.45
N LEU A 291 0.94 10.40 18.66
CA LEU A 291 0.01 9.56 17.90
C LEU A 291 -0.12 10.16 16.49
N VAL A 292 0.35 9.44 15.47
CA VAL A 292 0.39 9.93 14.07
C VAL A 292 -0.50 9.13 13.12
N GLY A 293 -1.10 8.03 13.58
CA GLY A 293 -1.96 7.21 12.76
C GLY A 293 -2.51 5.98 13.45
N TRP A 294 -3.12 5.12 12.63
CA TRP A 294 -3.69 3.84 13.03
C TRP A 294 -3.51 2.83 11.91
N TYR A 295 -3.63 1.55 12.25
CA TYR A 295 -3.70 0.48 11.27
C TYR A 295 -4.78 -0.53 11.60
N HIS A 296 -5.21 -1.27 10.58
CA HIS A 296 -5.97 -2.51 10.75
C HIS A 296 -5.61 -3.53 9.67
N SER A 297 -6.06 -4.77 9.86
CA SER A 297 -5.88 -5.83 8.88
C SER A 297 -7.14 -6.07 8.04
N HIS A 298 -6.97 -6.39 6.76
CA HIS A 298 -7.92 -7.17 5.97
C HIS A 298 -7.34 -8.58 5.78
N PRO A 299 -7.60 -9.56 6.67
CA PRO A 299 -6.81 -10.78 6.76
C PRO A 299 -6.67 -11.53 5.44
N SER A 300 -7.78 -11.78 4.73
CA SER A 300 -7.85 -12.69 3.58
C SER A 300 -8.18 -12.05 2.22
N TYR A 301 -8.25 -10.71 2.17
CA TYR A 301 -8.74 -9.94 1.04
C TYR A 301 -8.02 -8.58 0.90
N GLN A 302 -8.16 -7.92 -0.25
CA GLN A 302 -7.38 -6.72 -0.62
C GLN A 302 -7.38 -5.60 0.42
N ALA A 303 -6.22 -4.95 0.61
CA ALA A 303 -6.01 -3.84 1.55
C ALA A 303 -6.56 -2.46 1.07
N ASP A 304 -7.55 -2.43 0.19
CA ASP A 304 -8.24 -1.19 -0.21
C ASP A 304 -9.29 -0.82 0.86
N PRO A 305 -9.43 0.46 1.25
CA PRO A 305 -10.29 0.86 2.37
C PRO A 305 -11.79 0.70 2.05
N SER A 306 -12.55 0.33 3.07
CA SER A 306 -14.01 0.33 3.04
C SER A 306 -14.60 1.75 3.23
N VAL A 307 -15.87 1.92 2.90
CA VAL A 307 -16.65 3.14 3.24
C VAL A 307 -16.58 3.45 4.75
N GLN A 308 -16.50 2.44 5.62
CA GLN A 308 -16.30 2.64 7.07
C GLN A 308 -14.90 3.17 7.37
N ASP A 309 -13.85 2.62 6.77
CA ASP A 309 -12.46 3.05 7.02
C ASP A 309 -12.23 4.50 6.63
N ILE A 310 -12.84 4.93 5.52
CA ILE A 310 -12.76 6.31 5.03
C ILE A 310 -13.46 7.28 6.02
N LYS A 311 -14.62 6.90 6.55
CA LYS A 311 -15.34 7.68 7.58
C LYS A 311 -14.53 7.76 8.89
N SER A 312 -13.94 6.66 9.34
CA SER A 312 -13.05 6.63 10.49
C SER A 312 -11.82 7.51 10.27
N GLN A 313 -11.15 7.39 9.13
CA GLN A 313 -9.97 8.18 8.77
C GLN A 313 -10.28 9.69 8.69
N LEU A 314 -11.44 10.08 8.16
CA LEU A 314 -11.88 11.49 8.19
C LEU A 314 -12.07 12.03 9.61
N ARG A 315 -12.66 11.22 10.51
CA ARG A 315 -12.83 11.56 11.93
C ARG A 315 -11.48 11.68 12.65
N TYR A 316 -10.57 10.75 12.44
CA TYR A 316 -9.24 10.80 13.07
C TYR A 316 -8.39 11.96 12.53
N GLN A 317 -8.39 12.18 11.21
CA GLN A 317 -7.82 13.40 10.62
C GLN A 317 -8.40 14.65 11.27
N HIS A 318 -9.72 14.76 11.44
CA HIS A 318 -10.33 15.92 12.08
C HIS A 318 -9.92 16.09 13.56
N ALA A 319 -9.85 14.99 14.32
CA ALA A 319 -9.50 15.02 15.74
C ALA A 319 -8.06 15.50 15.97
N LEU A 320 -7.07 14.94 15.24
CA LEU A 320 -5.67 15.36 15.35
C LEU A 320 -5.46 16.81 14.89
N GLN A 321 -6.27 17.29 13.94
CA GLN A 321 -6.26 18.68 13.48
C GLN A 321 -6.78 19.70 14.51
N GLN A 322 -7.50 19.26 15.55
CA GLN A 322 -8.08 20.13 16.58
C GLN A 322 -7.41 20.02 17.96
N GLY A 323 -6.65 18.95 18.21
CA GLY A 323 -6.10 18.64 19.53
C GLY A 323 -4.89 19.47 19.97
N LEU A 324 -4.31 20.29 19.08
CA LEU A 324 -3.05 21.00 19.32
C LEU A 324 -3.16 22.46 18.87
N SER A 325 -2.70 23.39 19.71
CA SER A 325 -2.55 24.82 19.39
C SER A 325 -1.34 25.10 18.46
N GLY A 326 -1.02 24.16 17.58
CA GLY A 326 0.19 24.11 16.77
C GLY A 326 -0.09 23.74 15.31
N PRO A 327 0.97 23.55 14.50
CA PRO A 327 0.82 23.22 13.08
C PRO A 327 0.10 21.89 12.88
N GLN A 328 -0.77 21.87 11.88
CA GLN A 328 -1.77 20.83 11.63
C GLN A 328 -1.15 19.42 11.44
N GLU A 329 -1.18 18.58 12.48
CA GLU A 329 -0.62 17.24 12.42
C GLU A 329 -1.47 16.31 11.53
N PRO A 330 -0.85 15.61 10.55
CA PRO A 330 -1.56 14.64 9.73
C PRO A 330 -1.77 13.31 10.45
N CYS A 331 -2.95 12.72 10.26
CA CYS A 331 -3.24 11.34 10.65
C CYS A 331 -3.08 10.41 9.43
N LEU A 332 -2.36 9.30 9.57
CA LEU A 332 -2.24 8.25 8.55
C LEU A 332 -3.11 7.04 8.89
N GLY A 333 -3.88 6.53 7.92
CA GLY A 333 -4.49 5.20 7.99
C GLY A 333 -3.67 4.18 7.22
N LEU A 334 -3.51 2.97 7.75
CA LEU A 334 -2.78 1.89 7.08
C LEU A 334 -3.56 0.57 7.14
N ILE A 335 -3.71 -0.11 6.00
CA ILE A 335 -4.36 -1.42 5.91
C ILE A 335 -3.31 -2.46 5.52
N ILE A 336 -3.22 -3.55 6.28
CA ILE A 336 -2.36 -4.70 5.97
C ILE A 336 -3.25 -5.86 5.50
N SER A 337 -2.93 -6.43 4.34
CA SER A 337 -3.48 -7.72 3.92
C SER A 337 -2.38 -8.77 3.87
N PRO A 338 -2.28 -9.66 4.88
CA PRO A 338 -1.32 -10.74 4.84
C PRO A 338 -1.77 -11.84 3.85
N TYR A 339 -3.01 -12.31 3.96
CA TYR A 339 -3.46 -13.56 3.36
C TYR A 339 -4.39 -13.38 2.16
N ASP A 340 -4.27 -12.29 1.38
CA ASP A 340 -5.09 -12.03 0.18
C ASP A 340 -5.16 -13.26 -0.74
N THR A 341 -6.32 -13.90 -0.76
CA THR A 341 -6.55 -15.12 -1.54
C THR A 341 -6.87 -14.86 -3.02
N TYR A 342 -7.21 -13.62 -3.38
CA TYR A 342 -7.45 -13.20 -4.77
C TYR A 342 -6.16 -12.80 -5.48
N LYS A 343 -5.19 -12.25 -4.72
CA LYS A 343 -3.87 -11.88 -5.21
C LYS A 343 -2.76 -12.38 -4.27
N PRO A 344 -2.58 -13.72 -4.16
CA PRO A 344 -1.62 -14.31 -3.24
C PRO A 344 -0.21 -13.83 -3.53
N THR A 345 0.41 -13.25 -2.50
CA THR A 345 1.79 -12.75 -2.51
C THR A 345 2.54 -13.29 -1.29
N LYS A 346 3.86 -13.45 -1.43
CA LYS A 346 4.72 -13.91 -0.33
C LYS A 346 4.76 -12.87 0.78
N GLU A 347 5.15 -11.66 0.43
CA GLU A 347 5.06 -10.45 1.25
C GLU A 347 3.59 -10.08 1.54
N SER A 348 3.30 -9.55 2.72
CA SER A 348 2.03 -8.88 3.01
C SER A 348 1.85 -7.58 2.20
N THR A 349 0.62 -7.27 1.80
CA THR A 349 0.31 -6.00 1.14
C THR A 349 0.00 -4.92 2.16
N PHE A 350 0.90 -3.95 2.31
CA PHE A 350 0.69 -2.71 3.06
C PHE A 350 0.12 -1.62 2.15
N ARG A 351 -0.98 -0.99 2.56
CA ARG A 351 -1.55 0.18 1.87
C ARG A 351 -1.81 1.32 2.86
N ALA A 352 -1.01 2.38 2.76
CA ALA A 352 -1.23 3.60 3.50
C ALA A 352 -2.14 4.56 2.72
N PHE A 353 -3.03 5.25 3.42
CA PHE A 353 -4.00 6.17 2.82
C PHE A 353 -4.29 7.40 3.68
N TRP A 354 -4.71 8.47 3.01
CA TRP A 354 -5.15 9.72 3.59
C TRP A 354 -6.36 10.24 2.82
N VAL A 355 -7.42 10.68 3.50
CA VAL A 355 -8.67 11.05 2.84
C VAL A 355 -8.69 12.55 2.53
N GLN A 356 -8.72 12.88 1.24
CA GLN A 356 -8.94 14.24 0.78
C GLN A 356 -10.43 14.58 0.89
N ARG A 357 -10.77 15.61 1.66
CA ARG A 357 -12.13 16.17 1.68
C ARG A 357 -12.49 16.72 0.30
N THR A 358 -13.71 16.44 -0.16
CA THR A 358 -14.32 17.05 -1.34
C THR A 358 -14.73 18.49 -1.04
N GLN A 359 -14.68 19.38 -2.04
CA GLN A 359 -15.04 20.79 -1.88
C GLN A 359 -16.57 21.03 -1.85
N GLU A 360 -17.36 20.05 -2.32
CA GLU A 360 -18.81 20.07 -2.21
C GLU A 360 -19.20 19.82 -0.75
N GLY A 361 -19.65 20.86 -0.06
CA GLY A 361 -20.04 20.85 1.36
C GLY A 361 -21.32 20.08 1.70
N THR A 362 -21.54 18.92 1.07
CA THR A 362 -22.59 17.99 1.45
C THR A 362 -22.14 17.20 2.69
N PRO A 363 -22.97 17.12 3.76
CA PRO A 363 -22.61 16.41 5.00
C PRO A 363 -22.25 14.93 4.80
N ASP A 364 -22.81 14.30 3.77
CA ASP A 364 -22.60 12.89 3.43
C ASP A 364 -21.43 12.64 2.46
N SER A 365 -20.63 13.66 2.11
CA SER A 365 -19.51 13.45 1.21
C SER A 365 -18.42 12.58 1.83
N LEU A 366 -18.24 11.39 1.27
CA LEU A 366 -17.32 10.37 1.79
C LEU A 366 -15.84 10.80 1.77
N GLY A 367 -15.49 11.78 0.93
CA GLY A 367 -14.09 12.11 0.62
C GLY A 367 -13.43 11.10 -0.33
N ILE A 368 -12.23 11.44 -0.78
CA ILE A 368 -11.46 10.62 -1.74
C ILE A 368 -10.30 9.97 -0.97
N PRO A 369 -10.23 8.64 -0.84
CA PRO A 369 -9.10 7.98 -0.19
C PRO A 369 -7.89 8.00 -1.13
N MET A 370 -6.89 8.80 -0.77
CA MET A 370 -5.68 8.99 -1.56
C MET A 370 -4.62 7.98 -1.12
N HIS A 371 -3.96 7.32 -2.07
CA HIS A 371 -2.83 6.44 -1.79
C HIS A 371 -1.62 7.24 -1.29
N MET A 372 -1.06 6.85 -0.16
CA MET A 372 0.12 7.45 0.46
C MET A 372 1.32 6.53 0.27
N ASN A 373 2.37 7.04 -0.37
CA ASN A 373 3.65 6.36 -0.47
C ASN A 373 4.50 6.68 0.78
N PHE A 374 5.20 5.67 1.30
CA PHE A 374 6.15 5.78 2.39
C PHE A 374 7.48 5.14 2.01
N ASN A 375 8.57 5.56 2.65
CA ASN A 375 9.84 4.86 2.58
C ASN A 375 9.99 3.92 3.79
N VAL A 376 10.74 2.84 3.62
CA VAL A 376 11.13 1.95 4.73
C VAL A 376 12.45 2.44 5.30
N GLN A 377 12.46 2.82 6.58
CA GLN A 377 13.68 3.14 7.31
C GLN A 377 14.18 1.89 8.03
N GLN A 378 15.31 1.35 7.59
CA GLN A 378 15.90 0.16 8.20
C GLN A 378 16.49 0.47 9.59
N ASP A 379 16.05 -0.28 10.59
CA ASP A 379 16.61 -0.31 11.93
C ASP A 379 17.90 -1.15 11.95
N GLN A 380 18.84 -0.77 12.82
CA GLN A 380 20.10 -1.51 12.99
C GLN A 380 19.93 -2.77 13.85
N PHE A 381 18.88 -2.83 14.68
CA PHE A 381 18.62 -3.92 15.62
C PHE A 381 17.12 -3.99 15.98
N LEU A 382 16.69 -5.17 16.42
CA LEU A 382 15.39 -5.36 17.06
C LEU A 382 15.43 -4.74 18.46
N SER A 383 14.57 -3.76 18.74
CA SER A 383 14.54 -3.12 20.07
C SER A 383 13.96 -4.05 21.14
N GLN A 384 14.37 -3.87 22.40
CA GLN A 384 13.83 -4.66 23.51
C GLN A 384 12.31 -4.43 23.68
N ASP A 385 11.85 -3.21 23.42
CA ASP A 385 10.43 -2.86 23.37
C ASP A 385 9.68 -3.67 22.30
N LEU A 386 10.20 -3.77 21.08
CA LEU A 386 9.62 -4.61 20.04
C LEU A 386 9.54 -6.08 20.48
N LEU A 387 10.62 -6.64 21.03
CA LEU A 387 10.63 -8.02 21.50
C LEU A 387 9.59 -8.28 22.61
N ASN A 388 9.32 -7.28 23.45
CA ASN A 388 8.28 -7.35 24.47
C ASN A 388 6.87 -7.25 23.85
N GLU A 389 6.62 -6.31 22.94
CA GLU A 389 5.33 -6.20 22.25
C GLU A 389 5.00 -7.46 21.43
N LEU A 390 5.98 -8.09 20.76
CA LEU A 390 5.79 -9.38 20.08
C LEU A 390 5.33 -10.48 21.05
N ARG A 391 5.99 -10.61 22.21
CA ARG A 391 5.63 -11.59 23.26
C ARG A 391 4.24 -11.34 23.85
N TRP A 392 3.91 -10.09 24.16
CA TRP A 392 2.60 -9.73 24.71
C TRP A 392 1.47 -9.91 23.70
N THR A 393 1.71 -9.58 22.44
CA THR A 393 0.76 -9.80 21.34
C THR A 393 0.53 -11.30 21.13
N TRP A 394 1.59 -12.13 21.09
CA TRP A 394 1.45 -13.59 21.10
C TRP A 394 0.61 -14.08 22.27
N SER A 395 0.89 -13.61 23.48
CA SER A 395 0.24 -14.06 24.71
C SER A 395 -1.27 -13.75 24.73
N PHE A 396 -1.69 -12.68 24.05
CA PHE A 396 -3.11 -12.31 23.90
C PHE A 396 -3.86 -13.15 22.85
N TYR A 397 -3.19 -13.63 21.80
CA TYR A 397 -3.80 -14.51 20.79
C TYR A 397 -3.67 -16.00 21.10
N LYS A 398 -2.68 -16.40 21.90
CA LYS A 398 -2.44 -17.81 22.26
C LYS A 398 -3.68 -18.43 22.91
N GLY A 399 -4.28 -19.40 22.21
CA GLY A 399 -5.47 -20.10 22.66
C GLY A 399 -6.80 -19.43 22.32
N SER A 400 -6.80 -18.33 21.53
CA SER A 400 -8.05 -17.79 21.00
C SER A 400 -8.62 -18.66 19.88
N PRO A 401 -9.96 -18.74 19.72
CA PRO A 401 -10.59 -19.65 18.76
C PRO A 401 -10.34 -19.26 17.29
N ASP A 402 -9.92 -18.02 17.07
CA ASP A 402 -9.62 -17.42 15.77
C ASP A 402 -8.11 -17.34 15.46
N ILE A 403 -7.24 -17.94 16.29
CA ILE A 403 -5.80 -17.99 16.06
C ILE A 403 -5.46 -18.75 14.77
N ILE A 404 -4.48 -18.26 14.02
CA ILE A 404 -3.95 -18.99 12.86
C ILE A 404 -3.21 -20.24 13.34
N ASN A 405 -3.69 -21.41 12.92
CA ASN A 405 -2.88 -22.62 12.97
C ASN A 405 -1.90 -22.59 11.78
N PHE A 406 -0.63 -22.33 12.07
CA PHE A 406 0.41 -22.16 11.05
C PHE A 406 0.63 -23.40 10.16
N ASN A 407 0.25 -24.60 10.62
CA ASN A 407 0.34 -25.83 9.82
C ASN A 407 -0.82 -26.01 8.82
N ASN A 408 -1.88 -25.20 8.91
CA ASN A 408 -2.99 -25.26 7.95
C ASN A 408 -2.57 -24.69 6.59
N MET A 409 -3.22 -25.16 5.52
CA MET A 409 -3.05 -24.60 4.19
C MET A 409 -3.67 -23.19 4.11
N TRP A 410 -2.90 -22.24 3.58
CA TRP A 410 -3.37 -20.89 3.27
C TRP A 410 -3.82 -20.81 1.81
N TYR A 411 -2.92 -21.15 0.88
CA TYR A 411 -3.16 -21.03 -0.55
C TYR A 411 -2.45 -22.15 -1.33
N SER A 412 -3.20 -22.86 -2.17
CA SER A 412 -2.70 -24.00 -2.96
C SER A 412 -2.00 -25.03 -2.05
N ASN A 413 -0.69 -25.26 -2.24
CA ASN A 413 0.15 -26.16 -1.46
C ASN A 413 1.02 -25.47 -0.40
N GLN A 414 0.76 -24.20 -0.09
CA GLN A 414 1.53 -23.43 0.91
C GLN A 414 0.74 -23.29 2.21
N THR A 415 1.39 -23.63 3.32
CA THR A 415 0.85 -23.41 4.66
C THR A 415 0.97 -21.93 5.08
N PHE A 416 0.23 -21.55 6.11
CA PHE A 416 0.42 -20.27 6.78
C PHE A 416 1.87 -20.09 7.28
N LEU A 417 2.53 -21.16 7.75
CA LEU A 417 3.93 -21.16 8.15
C LEU A 417 4.89 -20.89 6.98
N ASP A 418 4.63 -21.50 5.82
CA ASP A 418 5.49 -21.33 4.64
C ASP A 418 5.50 -19.89 4.15
N LYS A 419 4.35 -19.20 4.22
CA LYS A 419 4.24 -17.77 3.93
C LYS A 419 5.04 -16.93 4.93
N VAL A 420 4.85 -17.13 6.24
CA VAL A 420 5.55 -16.34 7.28
C VAL A 420 7.07 -16.46 7.19
N LYS A 421 7.59 -17.63 6.75
CA LYS A 421 9.03 -17.83 6.52
C LYS A 421 9.62 -17.06 5.34
N VAL A 422 8.79 -16.49 4.46
CA VAL A 422 9.23 -15.83 3.20
C VAL A 422 8.64 -14.43 3.01
N SER A 423 7.99 -13.88 4.04
CA SER A 423 7.40 -12.52 4.04
C SER A 423 8.32 -11.48 4.68
#